data_AF-A0A223CW92-F1
#
_entry.id   AF-A0A223CW92-F1
#
_cell.length_a   1.000
_cell.length_b   1.000
_cell.length_c   1.000
_cell.angle_alpha   90.00
_cell.angle_beta   90.00
_cell.angle_gamma   90.00
#
_symmetry.space_group_name_H-M   'P 1'
#
loop_
_entity.id
_entity.type
_entity.pdbx_description
1 polymer ?
#
loop_
_entity_poly.entity_id
_entity_poly.type
_entity_poly.pdbx_seq_one_letter_code
_entity_poly.pdbx_strand_id
1 'polypeptide(L)'
;MTTPHNICLNSVFLTEQIKLDLNHMLHHYFEEVRSLFQAKGIPAVVYTGGSLARQEPSIRWTEDDELRLFSDIDFVVHTTLDYQADPWLKNLESYLKQHYPQFNSTVALVSDLSNASGFFSRDIALAQRYPIYESFQVERVVPDAFDATQMFNVMIHQISNTFLHPQWSGLSKGAYFRPEARYHYIKLILECLRTQFRHAEDDVVGYYSVYYKRNDPRLQHILDPESIAILIEARELFGTLELPELDIIKILKASMLIHLGFDRTDVTDQELRDRLEELSLRSSHIIPSYRYALLALMFSLGEDRAGQQAYLALFSEILRRMETTDIIAVKADLHILTDNTWSEPLTLHNDAFRELLKTLILLRRDYVRQWRRQVTGEDKIPDLYNDLLPAKG
;
A
#
# COMPACT_ATOMS: atom_id res chain seq x y z
N MET A 1 15.61 26.88 15.12
CA MET A 1 15.43 26.62 13.67
C MET A 1 15.71 25.15 13.46
N THR A 2 14.70 24.37 13.05
CA THR A 2 14.87 22.96 12.69
C THR A 2 15.67 22.89 11.38
N THR A 3 16.62 21.96 11.30
CA THR A 3 17.34 21.70 10.05
C THR A 3 16.31 21.31 8.97
N PRO A 4 16.38 21.86 7.75
CA PRO A 4 15.44 21.51 6.69
C PRO A 4 15.47 20.00 6.44
N HIS A 5 14.29 19.38 6.40
CA HIS A 5 14.15 17.94 6.22
C HIS A 5 14.67 17.52 4.85
N ASN A 6 15.75 16.76 4.73
CA ASN A 6 16.20 16.26 3.42
C ASN A 6 15.31 15.09 2.98
N ILE A 7 14.32 15.39 2.15
CA ILE A 7 13.30 14.45 1.67
C ILE A 7 13.88 13.47 0.67
N CYS A 8 15.05 13.74 0.08
CA CYS A 8 15.68 12.84 -0.90
C CYS A 8 16.92 12.15 -0.36
N LEU A 9 17.15 12.15 0.96
CA LEU A 9 18.37 11.62 1.56
C LEU A 9 18.59 10.14 1.20
N ASN A 10 17.51 9.37 1.12
CA ASN A 10 17.53 7.94 0.84
C ASN A 10 17.23 7.63 -0.64
N SER A 11 17.23 8.63 -1.53
CA SER A 11 17.15 8.38 -2.97
C SER A 11 18.51 7.94 -3.50
N VAL A 12 18.52 6.78 -4.16
CA VAL A 12 19.74 6.12 -4.66
C VAL A 12 20.14 6.64 -6.05
N PHE A 13 19.17 6.83 -6.94
CA PHE A 13 19.39 7.09 -8.36
C PHE A 13 19.11 8.54 -8.77
N LEU A 14 18.44 9.32 -7.92
CA LEU A 14 18.30 10.76 -8.16
C LEU A 14 19.67 11.44 -8.13
N THR A 15 19.93 12.32 -9.11
CA THR A 15 21.15 13.14 -9.11
C THR A 15 21.08 14.22 -8.03
N GLU A 16 22.22 14.72 -7.57
CA GLU A 16 22.25 15.76 -6.53
C GLU A 16 21.51 17.04 -6.95
N GLN A 17 21.55 17.40 -8.23
CA GLN A 17 20.78 18.54 -8.74
C GLN A 17 19.27 18.30 -8.59
N ILE A 18 18.77 17.13 -9.00
CA ILE A 18 17.36 16.75 -8.83
C ILE A 18 16.95 16.75 -7.36
N LYS A 19 17.81 16.21 -6.48
CA LYS A 19 17.56 16.20 -5.03
C LYS A 19 17.46 17.62 -4.47
N LEU A 20 18.33 18.53 -4.89
CA LEU A 20 18.30 19.93 -4.46
C LEU A 20 17.02 20.63 -4.92
N ASP A 21 16.66 20.48 -6.19
CA ASP A 21 15.47 21.11 -6.77
C ASP A 21 14.18 20.61 -6.10
N LEU A 22 14.08 19.29 -5.88
CA LEU A 22 12.92 18.68 -5.24
C LEU A 22 12.81 19.07 -3.76
N ASN A 23 13.92 19.09 -3.02
CA ASN A 23 13.92 19.55 -1.64
C ASN A 23 13.48 21.01 -1.52
N HIS A 24 13.99 21.90 -2.38
CA HIS A 24 13.61 23.31 -2.37
C HIS A 24 12.10 23.48 -2.64
N MET A 25 11.59 22.79 -3.66
CA MET A 25 10.16 22.79 -4.01
C MET A 25 9.28 22.34 -2.84
N LEU A 26 9.64 21.23 -2.19
CA LEU A 26 8.87 20.66 -1.09
C LEU A 26 9.00 21.44 0.21
N HIS A 27 10.16 22.02 0.51
CA HIS A 27 10.32 22.91 1.67
C HIS A 27 9.42 24.13 1.55
N HIS A 28 9.36 24.76 0.37
CA HIS A 28 8.45 25.86 0.15
C HIS A 28 7.00 25.45 0.42
N TYR A 29 6.58 24.29 -0.11
CA TYR A 29 5.24 23.76 0.14
C TYR A 29 4.97 23.47 1.63
N PHE A 30 5.95 22.92 2.35
CA PHE A 30 5.81 22.64 3.78
C PHE A 30 5.79 23.91 4.64
N GLU A 31 6.46 24.99 4.24
CA GLU A 31 6.32 26.30 4.89
C GLU A 31 4.91 26.88 4.72
N GLU A 32 4.29 26.70 3.54
CA GLU A 32 2.89 27.09 3.33
C GLU A 32 1.95 26.30 4.24
N VAL A 33 2.10 24.97 4.30
CA VAL A 33 1.32 24.12 5.21
C VAL A 33 1.52 24.55 6.67
N ARG A 34 2.76 24.76 7.10
CA ARG A 34 3.07 25.26 8.46
C ARG A 34 2.36 26.59 8.73
N SER A 35 2.41 27.54 7.79
CA SER A 35 1.80 28.86 7.93
C SER A 35 0.28 28.78 8.07
N LEU A 36 -0.36 27.85 7.35
CA LEU A 36 -1.80 27.59 7.48
C LEU A 36 -2.15 27.12 8.90
N PHE A 37 -1.40 26.16 9.46
CA PHE A 37 -1.63 25.68 10.82
C PHE A 37 -1.39 26.78 11.87
N GLN A 38 -0.32 27.57 11.71
CA GLN A 38 -0.03 28.72 12.58
C GLN A 38 -1.15 29.75 12.56
N ALA A 39 -1.66 30.11 11.38
CA ALA A 39 -2.74 31.07 11.23
C ALA A 39 -4.07 30.60 11.84
N LYS A 40 -4.31 29.28 11.85
CA LYS A 40 -5.51 28.68 12.45
C LYS A 40 -5.40 28.49 13.96
N GLY A 41 -4.18 28.43 14.51
CA GLY A 41 -3.95 28.22 15.94
C GLY A 41 -4.46 26.86 16.43
N ILE A 42 -4.51 25.86 15.55
CA ILE A 42 -4.97 24.51 15.91
C ILE A 42 -3.83 23.77 16.62
N PRO A 43 -4.11 23.15 17.78
CA PRO A 43 -3.13 22.34 18.48
C PRO A 43 -2.94 21.03 17.71
N ALA A 44 -1.83 20.94 16.96
CA ALA A 44 -1.51 19.79 16.13
C ALA A 44 0.00 19.58 16.02
N VAL A 45 0.38 18.36 15.65
CA VAL A 45 1.68 18.06 15.06
C VAL A 45 1.46 17.44 13.69
N VAL A 46 2.19 17.93 12.69
CA VAL A 46 2.03 17.54 11.29
C VAL A 46 3.31 16.89 10.79
N TYR A 47 3.18 15.69 10.27
CA TYR A 47 4.26 14.90 9.73
C TYR A 47 4.00 14.54 8.28
N THR A 48 5.05 14.23 7.53
CA THR A 48 4.90 13.45 6.30
C THR A 48 4.80 11.96 6.63
N GLY A 49 4.08 11.21 5.81
CA GLY A 49 3.98 9.75 5.84
C GLY A 49 4.64 9.12 4.61
N GLY A 50 4.52 7.79 4.52
CA GLY A 50 4.82 7.05 3.30
C GLY A 50 6.25 7.25 2.79
N SER A 51 6.38 7.40 1.47
CA SER A 51 7.69 7.56 0.82
C SER A 51 8.45 8.81 1.24
N LEU A 52 7.76 9.90 1.61
CA LEU A 52 8.43 11.13 2.04
C LEU A 52 8.94 11.03 3.48
N ALA A 53 8.24 10.29 4.35
CA ALA A 53 8.76 9.97 5.68
C ALA A 53 10.05 9.15 5.61
N ARG A 54 10.13 8.22 4.64
CA ARG A 54 11.32 7.41 4.36
C ARG A 54 12.40 8.14 3.58
N GLN A 55 12.14 9.37 3.14
CA GLN A 55 13.05 10.18 2.33
C GLN A 55 13.41 9.54 0.98
N GLU A 56 12.43 8.86 0.39
CA GLU A 56 12.53 8.13 -0.88
C GLU A 56 11.42 8.59 -1.83
N PRO A 57 11.37 9.84 -2.31
CA PRO A 57 10.37 10.27 -3.29
C PRO A 57 10.59 9.58 -4.64
N SER A 58 9.53 9.54 -5.43
CA SER A 58 9.57 9.22 -6.85
C SER A 58 9.26 10.47 -7.65
N ILE A 59 9.93 10.63 -8.78
CA ILE A 59 9.70 11.71 -9.74
C ILE A 59 9.24 11.13 -11.07
N ARG A 60 8.76 12.01 -11.93
CA ARG A 60 8.55 11.75 -13.36
C ARG A 60 8.87 13.00 -14.16
N TRP A 61 9.22 12.80 -15.42
CA TRP A 61 9.32 13.86 -16.40
C TRP A 61 7.99 14.01 -17.13
N THR A 62 7.56 15.24 -17.39
CA THR A 62 6.43 15.50 -18.29
C THR A 62 6.85 15.43 -19.75
N GLU A 63 5.89 15.48 -20.66
CA GLU A 63 6.15 15.60 -22.11
C GLU A 63 6.93 16.88 -22.48
N ASP A 64 6.87 17.91 -21.61
CA ASP A 64 7.57 19.18 -21.76
C ASP A 64 8.94 19.20 -21.04
N ASP A 65 9.50 18.03 -20.69
CA ASP A 65 10.75 17.88 -19.93
C ASP A 65 10.75 18.59 -18.55
N GLU A 66 9.58 18.76 -17.92
CA GLU A 66 9.49 19.28 -16.56
C GLU A 66 9.59 18.16 -15.52
N LEU A 67 10.45 18.37 -14.52
CA LEU A 67 10.54 17.53 -13.35
C LEU A 67 9.30 17.70 -12.46
N ARG A 68 8.57 16.62 -12.19
CA ARG A 68 7.46 16.63 -11.23
C ARG A 68 7.59 15.55 -10.18
N LEU A 69 7.16 15.88 -8.96
CA LEU A 69 6.96 14.89 -7.92
C LEU A 69 5.88 13.90 -8.41
N PHE A 70 6.22 12.62 -8.40
CA PHE A 70 5.27 11.55 -8.70
C PHE A 70 4.71 10.89 -7.44
N SER A 71 5.49 10.89 -6.35
CA SER A 71 5.00 10.41 -5.05
C SER A 71 3.85 11.26 -4.49
N ASP A 72 2.99 10.62 -3.70
CA ASP A 72 1.99 11.30 -2.90
C ASP A 72 2.65 12.06 -1.75
N ILE A 73 1.97 13.08 -1.25
CA ILE A 73 2.29 13.76 0.00
C ILE A 73 1.26 13.36 1.04
N ASP A 74 1.57 12.30 1.78
CA ASP A 74 0.71 11.83 2.86
C ASP A 74 0.97 12.69 4.11
N PHE A 75 0.01 13.52 4.51
CA PHE A 75 0.08 14.25 5.76
C PHE A 75 -0.56 13.46 6.88
N VAL A 76 0.15 13.36 8.01
CA VAL A 76 -0.41 12.82 9.24
C VAL A 76 -0.50 13.95 10.25
N VAL A 77 -1.73 14.31 10.59
CA VAL A 77 -2.06 15.40 11.51
C VAL A 77 -2.46 14.80 12.85
N HIS A 78 -1.52 14.82 13.80
CA HIS A 78 -1.77 14.41 15.17
C HIS A 78 -2.43 15.54 15.95
N THR A 79 -3.68 15.36 16.36
CA THR A 79 -4.44 16.34 17.15
C THR A 79 -5.44 15.63 18.08
N THR A 80 -5.84 16.26 19.17
CA THR A 80 -6.80 15.66 20.11
C THR A 80 -8.15 15.35 19.44
N LEU A 81 -8.92 14.39 19.98
CA LEU A 81 -10.23 13.99 19.46
C LEU A 81 -11.18 15.18 19.24
N ASP A 82 -11.16 16.18 20.13
CA ASP A 82 -12.01 17.37 20.03
C ASP A 82 -11.79 18.14 18.73
N TYR A 83 -10.54 18.19 18.25
CA TYR A 83 -10.16 18.89 17.03
C TYR A 83 -10.28 18.02 15.77
N GLN A 84 -10.38 16.69 15.86
CA GLN A 84 -10.67 15.86 14.69
C GLN A 84 -12.02 16.21 14.05
N ALA A 85 -12.95 16.78 14.83
CA ALA A 85 -14.23 17.23 14.33
C ALA A 85 -14.17 18.60 13.62
N ASP A 86 -13.06 19.33 13.74
CA ASP A 86 -12.90 20.70 13.25
C ASP A 86 -13.17 20.79 11.73
N PRO A 87 -14.04 21.72 11.28
CA PRO A 87 -14.39 21.83 9.87
C PRO A 87 -13.21 22.18 8.97
N TRP A 88 -12.23 22.96 9.44
CA TRP A 88 -11.06 23.28 8.63
C TRP A 88 -10.16 22.06 8.47
N LEU A 89 -9.89 21.30 9.53
CA LEU A 89 -9.11 20.06 9.44
C LEU A 89 -9.75 19.04 8.51
N LYS A 90 -11.07 18.86 8.59
CA LYS A 90 -11.83 17.96 7.70
C LYS A 90 -11.78 18.37 6.23
N ASN A 91 -11.60 19.66 5.94
CA ASN A 91 -11.53 20.20 4.58
C ASN A 91 -10.09 20.50 4.14
N LEU A 92 -9.08 20.21 4.97
CA LEU A 92 -7.69 20.52 4.68
C LEU A 92 -7.21 19.81 3.41
N GLU A 93 -7.53 18.53 3.23
CA GLU A 93 -7.14 17.80 2.03
C GLU A 93 -7.71 18.43 0.76
N SER A 94 -9.01 18.74 0.74
CA SER A 94 -9.67 19.41 -0.38
C SER A 94 -9.05 20.79 -0.66
N TYR A 95 -8.73 21.54 0.39
CA TYR A 95 -8.05 22.83 0.28
C TYR A 95 -6.67 22.68 -0.38
N LEU A 96 -5.86 21.72 0.08
CA LEU A 96 -4.52 21.48 -0.47
C LEU A 96 -4.60 21.04 -1.94
N LYS A 97 -5.54 20.16 -2.30
CA LYS A 97 -5.79 19.73 -3.68
C LYS A 97 -6.23 20.89 -4.59
N GLN A 98 -7.03 21.81 -4.08
CA GLN A 98 -7.51 22.97 -4.85
C GLN A 98 -6.41 24.03 -5.06
N HIS A 99 -5.62 24.32 -4.03
CA HIS A 99 -4.64 25.40 -4.06
C HIS A 99 -3.24 24.97 -4.52
N TYR A 100 -2.90 23.70 -4.38
CA TYR A 100 -1.61 23.12 -4.80
C TYR A 100 -1.83 21.85 -5.64
N PRO A 101 -2.55 21.96 -6.77
CA PRO A 101 -2.96 20.80 -7.59
C PRO A 101 -1.78 20.03 -8.21
N GLN A 102 -0.57 20.60 -8.22
CA GLN A 102 0.64 19.91 -8.65
C GLN A 102 1.08 18.80 -7.68
N PHE A 103 0.59 18.82 -6.43
CA PHE A 103 0.89 17.82 -5.43
C PHE A 103 -0.34 16.97 -5.14
N ASN A 104 -0.19 15.64 -5.21
CA ASN A 104 -1.24 14.74 -4.75
C ASN A 104 -1.12 14.56 -3.24
N SER A 105 -1.83 15.39 -2.49
CA SER A 105 -1.78 15.38 -1.03
C SER A 105 -2.95 14.60 -0.43
N THR A 106 -2.68 13.81 0.59
CA THR A 106 -3.70 13.13 1.42
C THR A 106 -3.56 13.58 2.86
N VAL A 107 -4.65 13.56 3.64
CA VAL A 107 -4.59 13.95 5.06
C VAL A 107 -5.22 12.85 5.93
N ALA A 108 -4.43 12.31 6.84
CA ALA A 108 -4.91 11.42 7.90
C ALA A 108 -4.94 12.19 9.23
N LEU A 109 -6.08 12.20 9.91
CA LEU A 109 -6.20 12.76 11.25
C LEU A 109 -5.95 11.63 12.26
N VAL A 110 -5.12 11.87 13.26
CA VAL A 110 -4.82 10.85 14.27
C VAL A 110 -4.88 11.51 15.63
N SER A 111 -5.54 10.88 16.60
CA SER A 111 -5.62 11.38 17.98
C SER A 111 -4.69 10.66 18.92
N ASP A 112 -4.41 9.39 18.62
CA ASP A 112 -3.58 8.54 19.42
C ASP A 112 -2.65 7.71 18.52
N LEU A 113 -1.35 7.82 18.78
CA LEU A 113 -0.30 7.06 18.10
C LEU A 113 0.10 5.81 18.90
N SER A 114 -0.49 5.55 20.06
CA SER A 114 -0.17 4.38 20.90
C SER A 114 -0.47 3.04 20.20
N ASN A 115 -1.44 3.03 19.28
CA ASN A 115 -1.81 1.87 18.48
C ASN A 115 -1.09 1.81 17.12
N ALA A 116 -0.24 2.78 16.79
CA ALA A 116 0.51 2.77 15.54
C ALA A 116 1.40 1.53 15.49
N SER A 117 1.30 0.76 14.41
CA SER A 117 2.04 -0.49 14.25
C SER A 117 2.58 -0.67 12.82
N GLY A 118 3.47 -1.64 12.64
CA GLY A 118 4.02 -2.02 11.33
C GLY A 118 4.74 -0.87 10.61
N PHE A 119 4.66 -0.83 9.27
CA PHE A 119 5.34 0.21 8.48
C PHE A 119 4.83 1.62 8.75
N PHE A 120 3.55 1.78 9.10
CA PHE A 120 3.01 3.09 9.48
C PHE A 120 3.74 3.65 10.70
N SER A 121 3.91 2.85 11.76
CA SER A 121 4.66 3.28 12.96
C SER A 121 6.11 3.67 12.66
N ARG A 122 6.79 2.94 11.77
CA ARG A 122 8.17 3.24 11.36
C ARG A 122 8.25 4.56 10.58
N ASP A 123 7.35 4.76 9.63
CA ASP A 123 7.26 6.01 8.87
C ASP A 123 7.03 7.20 9.83
N ILE A 124 6.11 7.08 10.79
CA ILE A 124 5.88 8.13 11.80
C ILE A 124 7.11 8.35 12.68
N ALA A 125 7.77 7.30 13.17
CA ALA A 125 8.95 7.44 14.01
C ALA A 125 10.12 8.17 13.30
N LEU A 126 10.24 7.99 11.98
CA LEU A 126 11.19 8.73 11.15
C LEU A 126 10.77 10.19 10.99
N ALA A 127 9.50 10.41 10.67
CA ALA A 127 8.96 11.76 10.45
C ALA A 127 8.89 12.61 11.72
N GLN A 128 8.80 11.99 12.92
CA GLN A 128 8.86 12.67 14.22
C GLN A 128 10.18 13.43 14.44
N ARG A 129 11.25 13.10 13.69
CA ARG A 129 12.51 13.86 13.74
C ARG A 129 12.44 15.19 13.01
N TYR A 130 11.46 15.34 12.11
CA TYR A 130 11.33 16.48 11.20
C TYR A 130 9.86 16.87 11.00
N PRO A 131 9.12 17.26 12.06
CA PRO A 131 7.75 17.70 11.91
C PRO A 131 7.66 18.95 11.03
N ILE A 132 6.63 19.00 10.19
CA ILE A 132 6.31 20.18 9.37
C ILE A 132 5.80 21.30 10.28
N TYR A 133 4.93 20.96 11.23
CA TYR A 133 4.37 21.86 12.24
C TYR A 133 4.28 21.10 13.56
N GLU A 134 4.58 21.78 14.67
CA GLU A 134 4.51 21.20 16.01
C GLU A 134 4.07 22.29 16.98
N SER A 135 2.91 22.12 17.62
CA SER A 135 2.43 23.03 18.66
C SER A 135 2.47 22.42 20.06
N PHE A 136 2.73 21.12 20.18
CA PHE A 136 2.89 20.41 21.44
C PHE A 136 3.83 19.23 21.23
N GLN A 137 4.47 18.78 22.31
CA GLN A 137 5.39 17.64 22.26
C GLN A 137 4.62 16.32 22.22
N VAL A 138 4.99 15.45 21.28
CA VAL A 138 4.41 14.10 21.15
C VAL A 138 5.41 13.07 21.66
N GLU A 139 4.92 12.06 22.39
CA GLU A 139 5.75 10.93 22.78
C GLU A 139 6.28 10.19 21.55
N ARG A 140 7.55 9.79 21.61
CA ARG A 140 8.15 9.08 20.48
C ARG A 140 7.46 7.75 20.28
N VAL A 141 7.03 7.49 19.05
CA VAL A 141 6.51 6.19 18.66
C VAL A 141 7.65 5.18 18.75
N VAL A 142 7.39 4.06 19.43
CA VAL A 142 8.37 2.97 19.54
C VAL A 142 8.42 2.23 18.20
N PRO A 143 9.55 2.21 17.48
CA PRO A 143 9.67 1.57 16.16
C PRO A 143 9.46 0.04 16.20
N ASP A 144 9.57 -0.55 17.41
CA ASP A 144 9.66 -1.98 17.66
C ASP A 144 8.30 -2.66 17.93
N ALA A 145 7.17 -1.95 17.74
CA ALA A 145 5.84 -2.56 17.69
C ALA A 145 5.67 -3.36 16.38
N PHE A 146 6.51 -4.38 16.23
CA PHE A 146 6.60 -5.21 15.05
C PHE A 146 5.52 -6.30 15.10
N ASP A 147 4.50 -6.15 14.24
CA ASP A 147 3.46 -7.16 14.04
C ASP A 147 3.61 -7.73 12.62
N ALA A 148 4.01 -9.00 12.52
CA ALA A 148 4.14 -9.72 11.26
C ALA A 148 2.83 -9.69 10.44
N THR A 149 1.69 -9.61 11.13
CA THR A 149 0.36 -9.48 10.54
C THR A 149 0.21 -8.18 9.74
N GLN A 150 0.86 -7.08 10.17
CA GLN A 150 0.80 -5.80 9.47
C GLN A 150 1.65 -5.77 8.21
N MET A 151 2.79 -6.45 8.19
CA MET A 151 3.55 -6.60 6.94
C MET A 151 2.77 -7.40 5.91
N PHE A 152 2.12 -8.46 6.36
CA PHE A 152 1.26 -9.25 5.50
C PHE A 152 0.09 -8.40 4.96
N ASN A 153 -0.51 -7.53 5.79
CA ASN A 153 -1.51 -6.57 5.32
C ASN A 153 -1.00 -5.63 4.22
N VAL A 154 0.21 -5.08 4.38
CA VAL A 154 0.81 -4.19 3.37
C VAL A 154 0.99 -4.92 2.04
N MET A 155 1.44 -6.17 2.08
CA MET A 155 1.53 -7.02 0.91
C MET A 155 0.18 -7.24 0.24
N ILE A 156 -0.82 -7.66 1.00
CA ILE A 156 -2.20 -7.89 0.52
C ILE A 156 -2.80 -6.61 -0.08
N HIS A 157 -2.46 -5.46 0.49
CA HIS A 157 -2.86 -4.16 -0.01
C HIS A 157 -2.24 -3.86 -1.38
N GLN A 158 -0.93 -4.08 -1.56
CA GLN A 158 -0.30 -3.88 -2.88
C GLN A 158 -0.77 -4.91 -3.91
N ILE A 159 -1.00 -6.17 -3.52
CA ILE A 159 -1.60 -7.18 -4.40
C ILE A 159 -2.96 -6.67 -4.90
N SER A 160 -3.78 -6.19 -3.97
CA SER A 160 -5.07 -5.60 -4.32
C SER A 160 -4.92 -4.41 -5.28
N ASN A 161 -3.93 -3.54 -5.07
CA ASN A 161 -3.73 -2.34 -5.90
C ASN A 161 -3.29 -2.68 -7.33
N THR A 162 -2.49 -3.74 -7.48
CA THR A 162 -1.97 -4.21 -8.77
C THR A 162 -3.01 -5.00 -9.57
N PHE A 163 -3.65 -5.97 -8.93
CA PHE A 163 -4.54 -6.92 -9.63
C PHE A 163 -6.00 -6.46 -9.69
N LEU A 164 -6.44 -5.60 -8.78
CA LEU A 164 -7.79 -5.00 -8.81
C LEU A 164 -7.78 -3.60 -9.45
N HIS A 165 -6.69 -3.25 -10.14
CA HIS A 165 -6.59 -1.98 -10.83
C HIS A 165 -7.75 -1.79 -11.84
N PRO A 166 -8.42 -0.62 -11.89
CA PRO A 166 -9.60 -0.41 -12.73
C PRO A 166 -9.39 -0.65 -14.22
N GLN A 167 -8.14 -0.59 -14.70
CA GLN A 167 -7.79 -0.93 -16.08
C GLN A 167 -8.19 -2.38 -16.45
N TRP A 168 -8.25 -3.27 -15.46
CA TRP A 168 -8.61 -4.67 -15.65
C TRP A 168 -10.12 -4.88 -15.58
N SER A 169 -10.81 -4.17 -14.69
CA SER A 169 -12.26 -4.34 -14.47
C SER A 169 -13.14 -3.46 -15.35
N GLY A 170 -12.57 -2.46 -16.03
CA GLY A 170 -13.31 -1.48 -16.82
C GLY A 170 -14.10 -0.46 -15.98
N LEU A 171 -13.90 -0.43 -14.65
CA LEU A 171 -14.52 0.54 -13.76
C LEU A 171 -13.85 1.92 -13.90
N SER A 172 -14.59 2.97 -13.52
CA SER A 172 -14.02 4.32 -13.38
C SER A 172 -12.86 4.31 -12.39
N LYS A 173 -11.82 5.10 -12.67
CA LYS A 173 -10.72 5.30 -11.73
C LYS A 173 -11.26 6.08 -10.53
N GLY A 174 -11.42 5.42 -9.38
CA GLY A 174 -11.56 6.12 -8.10
C GLY A 174 -10.25 6.77 -7.68
N ALA A 175 -10.28 7.73 -6.73
CA ALA A 175 -9.11 8.44 -6.20
C ALA A 175 -7.98 7.53 -5.66
N TYR A 176 -8.31 6.26 -5.41
CA TYR A 176 -7.45 5.27 -4.79
C TYR A 176 -6.36 4.69 -5.74
N PHE A 177 -6.60 4.67 -7.05
CA PHE A 177 -5.66 4.09 -8.01
C PHE A 177 -4.89 5.17 -8.75
N ARG A 178 -3.55 5.09 -8.73
CA ARG A 178 -2.73 5.86 -9.67
C ARG A 178 -3.09 5.53 -11.12
N PRO A 179 -2.97 6.47 -12.06
CA PRO A 179 -3.38 6.24 -13.44
C PRO A 179 -2.67 5.06 -14.12
N GLU A 180 -1.40 4.83 -13.77
CA GLU A 180 -0.49 3.88 -14.40
C GLU A 180 -0.33 2.61 -13.56
N ALA A 181 -0.91 1.49 -14.00
CA ALA A 181 -0.79 0.22 -13.27
C ALA A 181 0.65 -0.28 -13.11
N ARG A 182 1.54 0.11 -14.03
CA ARG A 182 2.97 -0.17 -13.96
C ARG A 182 3.59 0.32 -12.63
N TYR A 183 3.10 1.42 -12.08
CA TYR A 183 3.56 1.91 -10.78
C TYR A 183 3.24 0.93 -9.64
N HIS A 184 2.01 0.41 -9.61
CA HIS A 184 1.59 -0.57 -8.61
C HIS A 184 2.32 -1.90 -8.78
N TYR A 185 2.59 -2.31 -10.02
CA TYR A 185 3.43 -3.48 -10.31
C TYR A 185 4.83 -3.36 -9.70
N ILE A 186 5.54 -2.24 -9.93
CA ILE A 186 6.86 -2.00 -9.33
C ILE A 186 6.75 -2.00 -7.80
N LYS A 187 5.80 -1.25 -7.25
CA LYS A 187 5.57 -1.18 -5.79
C LYS A 187 5.32 -2.56 -5.18
N LEU A 188 4.52 -3.40 -5.83
CA LEU A 188 4.23 -4.74 -5.33
C LEU A 188 5.50 -5.57 -5.20
N ILE A 189 6.37 -5.57 -6.21
CA ILE A 189 7.63 -6.31 -6.15
C ILE A 189 8.56 -5.73 -5.08
N LEU A 190 8.66 -4.41 -4.98
CA LEU A 190 9.50 -3.79 -3.96
C LEU A 190 8.99 -4.07 -2.53
N GLU A 191 7.68 -4.13 -2.31
CA GLU A 191 7.12 -4.58 -1.03
C GLU A 191 7.34 -6.08 -0.80
N CYS A 192 7.26 -6.93 -1.85
CA CYS A 192 7.63 -8.35 -1.75
C CYS A 192 9.03 -8.50 -1.15
N LEU A 193 10.00 -7.74 -1.67
CA LEU A 193 11.38 -7.75 -1.20
C LEU A 193 11.52 -7.13 0.19
N ARG A 194 10.91 -5.96 0.43
CA ARG A 194 10.99 -5.27 1.72
C ARG A 194 10.43 -6.12 2.86
N THR A 195 9.38 -6.91 2.58
CA THR A 195 8.74 -7.72 3.62
C THR A 195 9.49 -8.97 4.05
N GLN A 196 10.63 -9.27 3.42
CA GLN A 196 11.53 -10.34 3.86
C GLN A 196 12.32 -9.98 5.13
N PHE A 197 12.35 -8.70 5.49
CA PHE A 197 13.05 -8.18 6.67
C PHE A 197 12.06 -7.88 7.79
N ARG A 198 11.87 -8.87 8.66
CA ARG A 198 10.79 -8.91 9.67
C ARG A 198 11.27 -8.58 11.08
N HIS A 199 12.47 -8.06 11.25
CA HIS A 199 12.96 -7.74 12.59
C HIS A 199 13.42 -6.28 12.62
N ALA A 200 13.36 -5.65 13.80
CA ALA A 200 13.93 -4.32 13.99
C ALA A 200 15.44 -4.32 13.68
N GLU A 201 16.12 -5.39 14.09
CA GLU A 201 17.55 -5.64 13.86
C GLU A 201 17.94 -5.73 12.37
N ASP A 202 16.96 -5.95 11.48
CA ASP A 202 17.25 -5.97 10.04
C ASP A 202 17.62 -4.60 9.48
N ASP A 203 17.28 -3.52 10.19
CA ASP A 203 17.51 -2.12 9.77
C ASP A 203 17.00 -1.83 8.34
N VAL A 204 15.79 -2.33 8.05
CA VAL A 204 15.10 -2.11 6.78
C VAL A 204 13.90 -1.19 6.97
N VAL A 205 14.05 0.02 6.45
CA VAL A 205 13.02 1.07 6.52
C VAL A 205 12.25 1.15 5.21
N GLY A 206 12.99 1.34 4.11
CA GLY A 206 12.43 1.58 2.78
C GLY A 206 13.20 0.85 1.70
N TYR A 207 13.01 1.30 0.47
CA TYR A 207 13.62 0.70 -0.71
C TYR A 207 15.12 0.99 -0.79
N TYR A 208 15.61 2.07 -0.18
CA TYR A 208 17.03 2.32 0.03
C TYR A 208 17.69 1.13 0.73
N SER A 209 17.12 0.70 1.86
CA SER A 209 17.66 -0.44 2.62
C SER A 209 17.63 -1.73 1.77
N VAL A 210 16.58 -1.94 0.98
CA VAL A 210 16.48 -3.07 0.04
C VAL A 210 17.59 -3.00 -1.01
N TYR A 211 17.88 -1.82 -1.57
CA TYR A 211 18.98 -1.64 -2.52
C TYR A 211 20.32 -2.05 -1.93
N TYR A 212 20.68 -1.56 -0.74
CA TYR A 212 21.97 -1.88 -0.12
C TYR A 212 22.06 -3.33 0.39
N LYS A 213 20.91 -3.98 0.63
CA LYS A 213 20.82 -5.39 0.99
C LYS A 213 20.47 -6.30 -0.19
N ARG A 214 20.52 -5.84 -1.44
CA ARG A 214 20.15 -6.63 -2.64
C ARG A 214 20.91 -7.94 -2.81
N ASN A 215 22.08 -8.08 -2.18
CA ASN A 215 22.87 -9.32 -2.16
C ASN A 215 22.54 -10.25 -0.97
N ASP A 216 21.55 -9.90 -0.13
CA ASP A 216 21.11 -10.75 0.98
C ASP A 216 20.43 -12.02 0.43
N PRO A 217 20.75 -13.22 0.96
CA PRO A 217 20.14 -14.49 0.51
C PRO A 217 18.60 -14.50 0.60
N ARG A 218 18.02 -13.71 1.51
CA ARG A 218 16.57 -13.54 1.63
C ARG A 218 15.94 -12.84 0.43
N LEU A 219 16.72 -12.10 -0.35
CA LEU A 219 16.24 -11.44 -1.58
C LEU A 219 16.63 -12.23 -2.83
N GLN A 220 17.84 -12.80 -2.86
CA GLN A 220 18.39 -13.48 -4.03
C GLN A 220 17.58 -14.70 -4.50
N HIS A 221 16.83 -15.35 -3.61
CA HIS A 221 15.95 -16.46 -4.00
C HIS A 221 14.64 -15.98 -4.66
N ILE A 222 14.30 -14.69 -4.55
CA ILE A 222 13.11 -14.07 -5.14
C ILE A 222 13.48 -13.39 -6.46
N LEU A 223 14.53 -12.58 -6.44
CA LEU A 223 14.95 -11.76 -7.57
C LEU A 223 16.45 -11.49 -7.53
N ASP A 224 17.09 -11.45 -8.70
CA ASP A 224 18.51 -11.17 -8.78
C ASP A 224 18.84 -9.70 -8.41
N PRO A 225 20.06 -9.42 -7.92
CA PRO A 225 20.44 -8.08 -7.46
C PRO A 225 20.32 -6.97 -8.51
N GLU A 226 20.50 -7.28 -9.79
CA GLU A 226 20.45 -6.30 -10.88
C GLU A 226 19.01 -5.89 -11.17
N SER A 227 18.10 -6.86 -11.26
CA SER A 227 16.66 -6.61 -11.36
C SER A 227 16.13 -5.80 -10.18
N ILE A 228 16.62 -6.04 -8.96
CA ILE A 228 16.28 -5.21 -7.78
C ILE A 228 16.71 -3.76 -7.98
N ALA A 229 17.95 -3.53 -8.46
CA ALA A 229 18.46 -2.18 -8.72
C ALA A 229 17.62 -1.47 -9.79
N ILE A 230 17.32 -2.14 -10.90
CA ILE A 230 16.49 -1.60 -12.00
C ILE A 230 15.08 -1.24 -11.50
N LEU A 231 14.47 -2.06 -10.65
CA LEU A 231 13.14 -1.75 -10.10
C LEU A 231 13.14 -0.53 -9.18
N ILE A 232 14.19 -0.36 -8.37
CA ILE A 232 14.33 0.80 -7.48
C ILE A 232 14.56 2.06 -8.31
N GLU A 233 15.42 1.98 -9.33
CA GLU A 233 15.65 3.08 -10.26
C GLU A 233 14.38 3.45 -11.02
N ALA A 234 13.66 2.46 -11.58
CA ALA A 234 12.39 2.68 -12.28
C ALA A 234 11.29 3.23 -11.37
N ARG A 235 11.37 2.98 -10.06
CA ARG A 235 10.46 3.57 -9.09
C ARG A 235 10.84 5.02 -8.78
N GLU A 236 12.12 5.33 -8.62
CA GLU A 236 12.59 6.70 -8.35
C GLU A 236 12.42 7.61 -9.56
N LEU A 237 12.78 7.11 -10.75
CA LEU A 237 12.75 7.79 -12.05
C LEU A 237 11.61 7.24 -12.93
N PHE A 238 10.37 7.38 -12.48
CA PHE A 238 9.24 6.72 -13.13
C PHE A 238 9.08 7.14 -14.60
N GLY A 239 8.93 6.15 -15.47
CA GLY A 239 8.73 6.33 -16.91
C GLY A 239 10.01 6.42 -17.74
N THR A 240 11.20 6.46 -17.12
CA THR A 240 12.48 6.64 -17.84
C THR A 240 13.15 5.34 -18.27
N LEU A 241 12.80 4.23 -17.63
CA LEU A 241 13.40 2.92 -17.88
C LEU A 241 12.35 1.97 -18.46
N GLU A 242 12.80 1.01 -19.26
CA GLU A 242 12.04 -0.21 -19.55
C GLU A 242 12.23 -1.20 -18.40
N LEU A 243 11.15 -1.89 -18.03
CA LEU A 243 11.21 -2.88 -16.95
C LEU A 243 11.39 -4.26 -17.58
N PRO A 244 12.16 -5.16 -16.96
CA PRO A 244 12.14 -6.55 -17.33
C PRO A 244 10.74 -7.13 -17.14
N GLU A 245 10.35 -8.05 -18.02
CA GLU A 245 9.16 -8.86 -17.81
C GLU A 245 9.43 -9.86 -16.68
N LEU A 246 8.81 -9.63 -15.52
CA LEU A 246 8.96 -10.51 -14.36
C LEU A 246 7.68 -11.30 -14.13
N ASP A 247 7.84 -12.58 -13.82
CA ASP A 247 6.75 -13.44 -13.37
C ASP A 247 6.33 -13.04 -11.96
N ILE A 248 5.35 -12.14 -11.90
CA ILE A 248 4.84 -11.60 -10.64
C ILE A 248 4.22 -12.67 -9.76
N ILE A 249 3.60 -13.72 -10.33
CA ILE A 249 2.98 -14.78 -9.53
C ILE A 249 4.07 -15.61 -8.86
N LYS A 250 5.15 -15.93 -9.57
CA LYS A 250 6.32 -16.60 -8.98
C LYS A 250 6.97 -15.76 -7.87
N ILE A 251 7.15 -14.46 -8.09
CA ILE A 251 7.68 -13.54 -7.08
C ILE A 251 6.78 -13.53 -5.84
N LEU A 252 5.46 -13.45 -6.04
CA LEU A 252 4.49 -13.45 -4.94
C LEU A 252 4.56 -14.75 -4.14
N LYS A 253 4.55 -15.91 -4.81
CA LYS A 253 4.66 -17.22 -4.14
C LYS A 253 5.91 -17.30 -3.29
N ALA A 254 7.08 -16.99 -3.86
CA ALA A 254 8.36 -17.00 -3.15
C ALA A 254 8.34 -16.05 -1.93
N SER A 255 7.82 -14.84 -2.11
CA SER A 255 7.79 -13.82 -1.05
C SER A 255 6.80 -14.13 0.07
N MET A 256 5.74 -14.88 -0.23
CA MET A 256 4.71 -15.27 0.75
C MET A 256 5.12 -16.42 1.65
N LEU A 257 6.14 -17.23 1.28
CA LEU A 257 6.57 -18.39 2.06
C LEU A 257 6.81 -18.04 3.53
N ILE A 258 7.53 -16.94 3.76
CA ILE A 258 7.86 -16.48 5.11
C ILE A 258 6.62 -16.04 5.92
N HIS A 259 5.61 -15.46 5.26
CA HIS A 259 4.35 -15.00 5.86
C HIS A 259 3.38 -16.15 6.12
N LEU A 260 3.49 -17.23 5.35
CA LEU A 260 2.77 -18.48 5.57
C LEU A 260 3.49 -19.40 6.58
N GLY A 261 4.67 -19.00 7.06
CA GLY A 261 5.40 -19.70 8.12
C GLY A 261 6.26 -20.86 7.63
N PHE A 262 6.67 -20.85 6.36
CA PHE A 262 7.71 -21.74 5.87
C PHE A 262 9.10 -21.20 6.23
N ASP A 263 10.00 -22.09 6.58
CA ASP A 263 11.42 -21.84 6.89
C ASP A 263 12.36 -22.19 5.72
N ARG A 264 11.79 -22.66 4.61
CA ARG A 264 12.49 -23.11 3.40
C ARG A 264 11.86 -22.52 2.14
N THR A 265 12.63 -22.52 1.06
CA THR A 265 12.23 -21.91 -0.23
C THR A 265 11.72 -22.94 -1.24
N ASP A 266 11.99 -24.23 -1.01
CA ASP A 266 11.59 -25.36 -1.84
C ASP A 266 10.22 -25.89 -1.41
N VAL A 267 9.17 -25.09 -1.63
CA VAL A 267 7.79 -25.43 -1.26
C VAL A 267 6.98 -25.74 -2.52
N THR A 268 6.28 -26.88 -2.52
CA THR A 268 5.41 -27.27 -3.63
C THR A 268 4.10 -26.47 -3.63
N ASP A 269 3.44 -26.35 -4.79
CA ASP A 269 2.14 -25.67 -4.88
C ASP A 269 1.05 -26.36 -4.03
N GLN A 270 1.16 -27.67 -3.85
CA GLN A 270 0.28 -28.44 -2.98
C GLN A 270 0.46 -28.03 -1.51
N GLU A 271 1.71 -27.93 -1.02
CA GLU A 271 2.01 -27.48 0.34
C GLU A 271 1.58 -26.03 0.57
N LEU A 272 1.78 -25.15 -0.41
CA LEU A 272 1.31 -23.77 -0.37
C LEU A 272 -0.22 -23.71 -0.20
N ARG A 273 -0.96 -24.50 -0.99
CA ARG A 273 -2.42 -24.56 -0.92
C ARG A 273 -2.92 -25.08 0.43
N ASP A 274 -2.36 -26.21 0.89
CA ASP A 274 -2.74 -26.82 2.16
C ASP A 274 -2.47 -25.87 3.33
N ARG A 275 -1.36 -25.13 3.27
CA ARG A 275 -1.03 -24.12 4.28
C ARG A 275 -1.99 -22.94 4.26
N LEU A 276 -2.38 -22.46 3.07
CA LEU A 276 -3.40 -21.41 2.94
C LEU A 276 -4.74 -21.87 3.50
N GLU A 277 -5.15 -23.11 3.22
CA GLU A 277 -6.37 -23.70 3.76
C GLU A 277 -6.34 -23.78 5.29
N GLU A 278 -5.27 -24.34 5.86
CA GLU A 278 -5.07 -24.45 7.32
C GLU A 278 -5.13 -23.08 8.00
N LEU A 279 -4.44 -22.08 7.44
CA LEU A 279 -4.42 -20.73 8.00
C LEU A 279 -5.78 -20.04 7.87
N SER A 280 -6.50 -20.27 6.77
CA SER A 280 -7.84 -19.70 6.56
C SER A 280 -8.88 -20.23 7.55
N LEU A 281 -8.70 -21.44 8.09
CA LEU A 281 -9.59 -22.04 9.09
C LEU A 281 -9.48 -21.41 10.48
N ARG A 282 -8.42 -20.65 10.77
CA ARG A 282 -8.15 -20.09 12.10
C ARG A 282 -9.05 -18.91 12.47
N SER A 283 -9.64 -18.25 11.48
CA SER A 283 -10.50 -17.09 11.69
C SER A 283 -11.41 -16.86 10.50
N SER A 284 -12.70 -16.70 10.77
CA SER A 284 -13.76 -16.30 9.84
C SER A 284 -13.84 -14.79 9.61
N HIS A 285 -13.18 -13.97 10.43
CA HIS A 285 -13.21 -12.51 10.31
C HIS A 285 -12.77 -12.03 8.91
N ILE A 286 -13.36 -10.92 8.42
CA ILE A 286 -13.13 -10.41 7.05
C ILE A 286 -11.66 -10.14 6.73
N ILE A 287 -10.89 -9.65 7.70
CA ILE A 287 -9.47 -9.33 7.48
C ILE A 287 -8.68 -10.59 7.04
N PRO A 288 -8.54 -11.65 7.86
CA PRO A 288 -7.83 -12.87 7.44
C PRO A 288 -8.50 -13.56 6.24
N SER A 289 -9.83 -13.62 6.19
CA SER A 289 -10.56 -14.24 5.07
C SER A 289 -10.22 -13.58 3.73
N TYR A 290 -10.23 -12.25 3.66
CA TYR A 290 -9.85 -11.52 2.44
C TYR A 290 -8.40 -11.78 2.05
N ARG A 291 -7.46 -11.79 3.01
CA ARG A 291 -6.03 -12.03 2.72
C ARG A 291 -5.82 -13.38 2.05
N TYR A 292 -6.33 -14.45 2.66
CA TYR A 292 -6.11 -15.81 2.17
C TYR A 292 -6.90 -16.09 0.89
N ALA A 293 -8.11 -15.56 0.77
CA ALA A 293 -8.87 -15.63 -0.47
C ALA A 293 -8.12 -14.93 -1.61
N LEU A 294 -7.64 -13.70 -1.38
CA LEU A 294 -6.89 -12.96 -2.41
C LEU A 294 -5.63 -13.72 -2.84
N LEU A 295 -4.86 -14.29 -1.90
CA LEU A 295 -3.71 -15.11 -2.26
C LEU A 295 -4.09 -16.35 -3.09
N ALA A 296 -5.15 -17.07 -2.69
CA ALA A 296 -5.63 -18.23 -3.45
C ALA A 296 -6.00 -17.82 -4.89
N LEU A 297 -6.74 -16.73 -5.06
CA LEU A 297 -7.07 -16.21 -6.39
C LEU A 297 -5.80 -15.85 -7.19
N MET A 298 -4.84 -15.14 -6.58
CA MET A 298 -3.63 -14.73 -7.30
C MET A 298 -2.75 -15.92 -7.68
N PHE A 299 -2.55 -16.87 -6.77
CA PHE A 299 -1.76 -18.06 -7.06
C PHE A 299 -2.38 -18.90 -8.17
N SER A 300 -3.72 -18.95 -8.26
CA SER A 300 -4.44 -19.63 -9.34
C SER A 300 -4.08 -19.13 -10.75
N LEU A 301 -3.58 -17.90 -10.90
CA LEU A 301 -3.22 -17.32 -12.20
C LEU A 301 -1.90 -17.86 -12.76
N GLY A 302 -1.05 -18.44 -11.92
CA GLY A 302 0.25 -19.02 -12.31
C GLY A 302 0.24 -20.55 -12.37
N GLU A 303 -0.94 -21.17 -12.36
CA GLU A 303 -1.11 -22.61 -12.31
C GLU A 303 -1.57 -23.21 -13.64
N ASP A 304 -1.39 -24.52 -13.78
CA ASP A 304 -2.12 -25.27 -14.78
C ASP A 304 -3.63 -25.34 -14.46
N ARG A 305 -4.42 -25.96 -15.34
CA ARG A 305 -5.88 -26.02 -15.16
C ARG A 305 -6.30 -26.71 -13.86
N ALA A 306 -5.63 -27.78 -13.45
CA ALA A 306 -5.99 -28.52 -12.24
C ALA A 306 -5.61 -27.73 -10.98
N GLY A 307 -4.41 -27.16 -10.94
CA GLY A 307 -3.96 -26.28 -9.86
C GLY A 307 -4.84 -25.04 -9.73
N GLN A 308 -5.16 -24.40 -10.86
CA GLN A 308 -6.04 -23.23 -10.90
C GLN A 308 -7.42 -23.56 -10.31
N GLN A 309 -8.04 -24.68 -10.72
CA GLN A 309 -9.33 -25.09 -10.15
C GLN A 309 -9.26 -25.36 -8.65
N ALA A 310 -8.18 -25.97 -8.16
CA ALA A 310 -8.01 -26.24 -6.73
C ALA A 310 -7.90 -24.94 -5.90
N TYR A 311 -7.13 -23.96 -6.37
CA TYR A 311 -7.03 -22.66 -5.71
C TYR A 311 -8.32 -21.85 -5.78
N LEU A 312 -9.05 -21.90 -6.90
CA LEU A 312 -10.33 -21.20 -7.03
C LEU A 312 -11.43 -21.83 -6.16
N ALA A 313 -11.43 -23.16 -6.00
CA ALA A 313 -12.29 -23.82 -5.04
C ALA A 313 -11.99 -23.37 -3.60
N LEU A 314 -10.69 -23.29 -3.24
CA LEU A 314 -10.27 -22.77 -1.94
C LEU A 314 -10.68 -21.30 -1.75
N PHE A 315 -10.49 -20.45 -2.77
CA PHE A 315 -10.94 -19.06 -2.76
C PHE A 315 -12.42 -18.93 -2.39
N SER A 316 -13.30 -19.64 -3.11
CA SER A 316 -14.74 -19.63 -2.84
C SER A 316 -15.08 -20.18 -1.45
N GLU A 317 -14.39 -21.23 -0.99
CA GLU A 317 -14.62 -21.83 0.32
C GLU A 317 -14.19 -20.91 1.48
N ILE A 318 -13.08 -20.18 1.35
CA ILE A 318 -12.69 -19.15 2.32
C ILE A 318 -13.79 -18.09 2.43
N LEU A 319 -14.29 -17.58 1.31
CA LEU A 319 -15.32 -16.54 1.31
C LEU A 319 -16.68 -17.04 1.82
N ARG A 320 -17.03 -18.31 1.61
CA ARG A 320 -18.26 -18.92 2.14
C ARG A 320 -18.25 -19.02 3.66
N ARG A 321 -17.07 -19.25 4.25
CA ARG A 321 -16.87 -19.34 5.72
C ARG A 321 -16.72 -17.97 6.39
N MET A 322 -16.52 -16.92 5.61
CA MET A 322 -16.29 -15.57 6.14
C MET A 322 -17.54 -15.03 6.86
N GLU A 323 -17.33 -14.45 8.04
CA GLU A 323 -18.39 -13.76 8.76
C GLU A 323 -18.85 -12.50 8.00
N THR A 324 -20.17 -12.36 7.87
CA THR A 324 -20.77 -11.29 7.07
C THR A 324 -21.31 -10.12 7.90
N THR A 325 -21.15 -10.16 9.22
CA THR A 325 -21.64 -9.15 10.17
C THR A 325 -21.14 -7.74 9.81
N ASP A 326 -19.88 -7.65 9.41
CA ASP A 326 -19.18 -6.41 9.11
C ASP A 326 -19.17 -6.03 7.62
N ILE A 327 -19.82 -6.84 6.77
CA ILE A 327 -19.84 -6.63 5.32
C ILE A 327 -20.99 -5.69 4.96
N ILE A 328 -20.66 -4.60 4.26
CA ILE A 328 -21.65 -3.60 3.82
C ILE A 328 -21.66 -3.48 2.30
N ALA A 329 -20.49 -3.43 1.67
CA ALA A 329 -20.35 -3.17 0.25
C ALA A 329 -20.76 -4.35 -0.63
N VAL A 330 -20.23 -5.53 -0.32
CA VAL A 330 -20.37 -6.70 -1.19
C VAL A 330 -21.51 -7.63 -0.76
N LYS A 331 -22.28 -7.25 0.27
CA LYS A 331 -23.24 -8.16 0.93
C LYS A 331 -24.24 -8.81 -0.03
N ALA A 332 -24.77 -8.05 -1.00
CA ALA A 332 -25.71 -8.56 -1.99
C ALA A 332 -25.04 -9.45 -3.05
N ASP A 333 -23.76 -9.17 -3.35
CA ASP A 333 -23.04 -9.73 -4.48
C ASP A 333 -22.05 -10.83 -4.07
N LEU A 334 -21.90 -11.12 -2.77
CA LEU A 334 -20.92 -12.09 -2.26
C LEU A 334 -21.13 -13.49 -2.87
N HIS A 335 -22.38 -13.84 -3.18
CA HIS A 335 -22.75 -15.09 -3.84
C HIS A 335 -22.06 -15.27 -5.20
N ILE A 336 -21.74 -14.17 -5.91
CA ILE A 336 -21.00 -14.19 -7.19
C ILE A 336 -19.59 -14.77 -6.99
N LEU A 337 -18.98 -14.58 -5.81
CA LEU A 337 -17.64 -15.10 -5.50
C LEU A 337 -17.68 -16.53 -4.92
N THR A 338 -18.79 -16.91 -4.28
CA THR A 338 -18.90 -18.22 -3.58
C THR A 338 -19.58 -19.30 -4.41
N ASP A 339 -20.50 -18.95 -5.29
CA ASP A 339 -21.37 -19.92 -5.99
C ASP A 339 -20.88 -20.18 -7.42
N ASN A 340 -19.81 -19.50 -7.84
CA ASN A 340 -19.27 -19.61 -9.17
C ASN A 340 -18.64 -20.99 -9.40
N THR A 341 -19.13 -21.71 -10.41
CA THR A 341 -18.46 -22.90 -10.91
C THR A 341 -17.37 -22.45 -11.88
N TRP A 342 -16.12 -22.52 -11.46
CA TRP A 342 -14.94 -22.12 -12.25
C TRP A 342 -14.70 -23.03 -13.47
N SER A 343 -15.61 -22.98 -14.44
CA SER A 343 -15.59 -23.83 -15.65
C SER A 343 -14.60 -23.35 -16.70
N GLU A 344 -14.41 -22.03 -16.79
CA GLU A 344 -13.47 -21.39 -17.70
C GLU A 344 -12.14 -21.10 -16.99
N PRO A 345 -10.99 -21.33 -17.65
CA PRO A 345 -9.71 -20.90 -17.12
C PRO A 345 -9.69 -19.39 -16.90
N LEU A 346 -9.19 -18.91 -15.76
CA LEU A 346 -9.04 -17.48 -15.49
C LEU A 346 -7.70 -16.98 -15.98
N THR A 347 -7.71 -15.83 -16.66
CA THR A 347 -6.49 -15.10 -17.04
C THR A 347 -6.72 -13.61 -16.76
N LEU A 348 -5.65 -12.84 -16.61
CA LEU A 348 -5.75 -11.40 -16.35
C LEU A 348 -6.55 -10.60 -17.40
N HIS A 349 -6.76 -11.19 -18.59
CA HIS A 349 -7.31 -10.49 -19.74
C HIS A 349 -8.71 -10.96 -20.17
N ASN A 350 -9.23 -12.06 -19.59
CA ASN A 350 -10.53 -12.60 -19.98
C ASN A 350 -11.71 -11.99 -19.20
N ASP A 351 -12.90 -12.02 -19.82
CA ASP A 351 -14.10 -11.37 -19.27
C ASP A 351 -14.54 -11.98 -17.93
N ALA A 352 -14.37 -13.29 -17.75
CA ALA A 352 -14.66 -13.98 -16.50
C ALA A 352 -13.88 -13.39 -15.31
N PHE A 353 -12.58 -13.12 -15.49
CA PHE A 353 -11.77 -12.46 -14.48
C PHE A 353 -12.24 -11.02 -14.27
N ARG A 354 -12.52 -10.25 -15.32
CA ARG A 354 -12.98 -8.85 -15.20
C ARG A 354 -14.26 -8.72 -14.37
N GLU A 355 -15.25 -9.59 -14.62
CA GLU A 355 -16.50 -9.59 -13.86
C GLU A 355 -16.27 -9.95 -12.38
N LEU A 356 -15.40 -10.92 -12.11
CA LEU A 356 -14.99 -11.25 -10.75
C LEU A 356 -14.37 -10.06 -10.02
N LEU A 357 -13.50 -9.30 -10.69
CA LEU A 357 -12.82 -8.16 -10.07
C LEU A 357 -13.79 -7.09 -9.60
N LYS A 358 -14.93 -6.88 -10.27
CA LYS A 358 -15.94 -5.89 -9.86
C LYS A 358 -16.45 -6.19 -8.46
N THR A 359 -16.81 -7.43 -8.19
CA THR A 359 -17.28 -7.86 -6.87
C THR A 359 -16.15 -7.90 -5.84
N LEU A 360 -14.94 -8.32 -6.24
CA LEU A 360 -13.79 -8.35 -5.36
C LEU A 360 -13.33 -6.94 -4.92
N ILE A 361 -13.50 -5.92 -5.77
CA ILE A 361 -13.28 -4.51 -5.43
C ILE A 361 -14.23 -4.03 -4.33
N LEU A 362 -15.49 -4.48 -4.35
CA LEU A 362 -16.45 -4.19 -3.27
C LEU A 362 -16.03 -4.87 -1.96
N LEU A 363 -15.60 -6.14 -2.02
CA LEU A 363 -15.11 -6.83 -0.83
C LEU A 363 -13.84 -6.16 -0.26
N ARG A 364 -12.93 -5.71 -1.14
CA ARG A 364 -11.75 -4.93 -0.76
C ARG A 364 -12.13 -3.68 0.04
N ARG A 365 -13.21 -2.99 -0.32
CA ARG A 365 -13.68 -1.81 0.43
C ARG A 365 -13.97 -2.14 1.89
N ASP A 366 -14.71 -3.22 2.14
CA ASP A 366 -15.04 -3.65 3.50
C ASP A 366 -13.78 -4.10 4.25
N TYR A 367 -12.86 -4.81 3.58
CA TYR A 367 -11.55 -5.18 4.13
C TYR A 367 -10.73 -3.95 4.56
N VAL A 368 -10.53 -2.97 3.66
CA VAL A 368 -9.72 -1.77 3.95
C VAL A 368 -10.33 -0.97 5.10
N ARG A 369 -11.67 -0.87 5.19
CA ARG A 369 -12.34 -0.20 6.31
C ARG A 369 -11.97 -0.82 7.65
N GLN A 370 -12.08 -2.15 7.77
CA GLN A 370 -11.76 -2.83 9.01
C GLN A 370 -10.27 -2.75 9.34
N TRP A 371 -9.40 -2.90 8.34
CA TRP A 371 -7.95 -2.78 8.54
C TRP A 371 -7.55 -1.38 9.01
N ARG A 372 -8.09 -0.31 8.40
CA ARG A 372 -7.78 1.07 8.80
C ARG A 372 -8.22 1.35 10.23
N ARG A 373 -9.44 0.92 10.59
CA ARG A 373 -9.94 0.99 11.97
C ARG A 373 -8.99 0.30 12.96
N GLN A 374 -8.45 -0.86 12.61
CA GLN A 374 -7.50 -1.59 13.45
C GLN A 374 -6.17 -0.82 13.62
N VAL A 375 -5.67 -0.16 12.59
CA VAL A 375 -4.34 0.50 12.59
C VAL A 375 -4.38 1.93 13.12
N THR A 376 -5.45 2.68 12.83
CA THR A 376 -5.54 4.12 13.14
C THR A 376 -6.67 4.47 14.10
N GLY A 377 -7.59 3.53 14.38
CA GLY A 377 -8.81 3.80 15.17
C GLY A 377 -9.91 4.53 14.40
N GLU A 378 -9.72 4.86 13.12
CA GLU A 378 -10.70 5.61 12.32
C GLU A 378 -11.67 4.71 11.54
N ASP A 379 -12.96 5.03 11.59
CA ASP A 379 -14.01 4.35 10.81
C ASP A 379 -14.22 4.95 9.41
N LYS A 380 -13.82 6.22 9.20
CA LYS A 380 -14.04 6.93 7.94
C LYS A 380 -12.86 6.75 7.00
N ILE A 381 -13.18 6.34 5.78
CA ILE A 381 -12.26 6.39 4.65
C ILE A 381 -12.87 7.37 3.66
N PRO A 382 -12.41 8.64 3.63
CA PRO A 382 -12.97 9.69 2.77
C PRO A 382 -13.17 9.27 1.31
N ASP A 383 -12.31 8.38 0.80
CA ASP A 383 -12.24 8.04 -0.62
C ASP A 383 -12.93 6.73 -1.04
N LEU A 384 -13.49 5.94 -0.12
CA LEU A 384 -14.12 4.65 -0.46
C LEU A 384 -15.61 4.76 -0.82
N TYR A 385 -16.22 5.93 -0.63
CA TYR A 385 -17.67 6.09 -0.67
C TYR A 385 -18.25 6.59 -2.00
N ASN A 386 -17.46 7.21 -2.90
CA ASN A 386 -18.06 8.03 -3.97
C ASN A 386 -17.81 7.62 -5.44
N ASP A 387 -16.72 6.92 -5.82
CA ASP A 387 -16.29 6.96 -7.24
C ASP A 387 -16.17 5.63 -8.01
N LEU A 388 -16.49 4.48 -7.40
CA LEU A 388 -16.30 3.15 -8.03
C LEU A 388 -17.59 2.46 -8.50
N LEU A 389 -18.76 3.06 -8.25
CA LEU A 389 -20.01 2.58 -8.82
C LEU A 389 -20.29 3.41 -10.09
N PRO A 390 -20.75 2.80 -11.20
CA PRO A 390 -21.25 3.56 -12.32
C PRO A 390 -22.29 4.55 -11.79
N ALA A 391 -22.24 5.80 -12.25
CA ALA A 391 -23.32 6.74 -12.03
C ALA A 391 -24.62 6.00 -12.37
N LYS A 392 -25.53 5.88 -11.39
CA LYS A 392 -26.87 5.35 -11.68
C LYS A 392 -27.46 6.27 -12.74
N GLY A 393 -27.59 5.75 -13.96
CA GLY A 393 -28.28 6.41 -15.06
C GLY A 393 -29.74 6.63 -14.74
#